data_AF-A0A956DQ99-F1
#
_entry.id   AF-A0A956DQ99-F1
#
_cell.length_a   1.000
_cell.length_b   1.000
_cell.length_c   1.000
_cell.angle_alpha   90.00
_cell.angle_beta   90.00
_cell.angle_gamma   90.00
#
_symmetry.space_group_name_H-M   'P 1'
#
loop_
_entity.id
_entity.type
_entity.pdbx_description
1 polymer ?
#
loop_
_entity_poly.entity_id
_entity_poly.type
_entity_poly.pdbx_seq_one_letter_code
_entity_poly.pdbx_strand_id
1 'polypeptide(L)'
;MSKPRFFAALGLCALLPLACVADTTEPPPDDTASVTKEEVVASYAELVHINYVDAHDRAAALQVAIDAFVQSPGPGSLERAKRAWLEARVPYGQTEAFRFYGGPIDADDGPEGRLNAWPLDESYIDSVDGAPDAGIVNDPATYPTIDAELIASLNEVGGEEN
;
A
#
# COMPACT_ATOMS: atom_id res chain seq x y z
N MET A 1 -37.70 -19.18 41.03
CA MET A 1 -39.15 -19.49 41.05
C MET A 1 -39.93 -18.25 41.41
N SER A 2 -41.08 -18.06 40.74
CA SER A 2 -42.18 -17.12 41.04
C SER A 2 -42.05 -15.66 40.61
N LYS A 3 -42.81 -15.30 39.56
CA LYS A 3 -43.38 -13.96 39.35
C LYS A 3 -44.73 -13.88 40.07
N PRO A 4 -45.12 -12.70 40.56
CA PRO A 4 -46.51 -12.23 40.40
C PRO A 4 -46.53 -10.81 39.80
N ARG A 5 -47.22 -10.56 38.68
CA ARG A 5 -48.68 -10.38 38.47
C ARG A 5 -49.25 -9.07 39.05
N PHE A 6 -49.43 -8.12 38.13
CA PHE A 6 -50.49 -7.11 37.96
C PHE A 6 -51.40 -6.77 39.15
N PHE A 7 -51.43 -5.47 39.50
CA PHE A 7 -52.62 -4.79 40.00
C PHE A 7 -53.06 -3.74 38.98
N ALA A 8 -54.34 -3.80 38.61
CA ALA A 8 -55.04 -2.78 37.86
C ALA A 8 -55.41 -1.62 38.79
N ALA A 9 -55.20 -0.39 38.33
CA ALA A 9 -55.83 0.80 38.90
C ALA A 9 -56.57 1.53 37.78
N LEU A 10 -57.87 1.66 37.99
CA LEU A 10 -58.86 2.27 37.13
C LEU A 10 -58.93 3.78 37.44
N GLY A 11 -59.01 4.61 36.40
CA GLY A 11 -59.66 5.92 36.47
C GLY A 11 -58.75 7.14 36.59
N LEU A 12 -58.69 7.95 35.53
CA LEU A 12 -59.50 9.17 35.43
C LEU A 12 -59.39 9.70 34.01
N CYS A 13 -60.54 9.78 33.33
CA CYS A 13 -60.68 10.26 31.96
C CYS A 13 -60.53 11.79 31.97
N ALA A 14 -59.37 12.30 31.57
CA ALA A 14 -59.17 13.72 31.29
C ALA A 14 -59.41 13.96 29.79
N LEU A 15 -60.51 14.65 29.48
CA LEU A 15 -60.80 15.21 28.17
C LEU A 15 -59.71 16.24 27.82
N LEU A 16 -58.73 15.83 27.01
CA LEU A 16 -57.78 16.73 26.36
C LEU A 16 -58.34 17.14 24.99
N PRO A 17 -58.27 18.44 24.62
CA PRO A 17 -58.68 18.87 23.30
C PRO A 17 -57.77 18.24 22.24
N LEU A 18 -58.39 17.70 21.20
CA LEU A 18 -57.74 17.23 19.99
C LEU A 18 -57.14 18.44 19.26
N ALA A 19 -55.96 18.87 19.69
CA ALA A 19 -55.11 19.73 18.89
C ALA A 19 -54.51 18.84 17.80
N CYS A 20 -54.96 19.03 16.56
CA CYS A 20 -54.25 18.60 15.38
C CYS A 20 -52.88 19.29 15.39
N VAL A 21 -51.88 18.65 16.01
CA VAL A 21 -50.50 18.89 15.60
C VAL A 21 -50.45 18.39 14.16
N ALA A 22 -50.53 19.33 13.22
CA ALA A 22 -50.01 19.06 11.89
C ALA A 22 -48.57 18.63 12.11
N ASP A 23 -48.31 17.34 11.88
CA ASP A 23 -46.98 16.78 11.83
C ASP A 23 -46.28 17.45 10.63
N THR A 24 -45.74 18.64 10.87
CA THR A 24 -44.70 19.22 10.02
C THR A 24 -43.39 18.58 10.42
N THR A 25 -43.30 17.25 10.33
CA THR A 25 -42.04 16.61 10.02
C THR A 25 -41.72 17.04 8.59
N GLU A 26 -40.93 18.10 8.49
CA GLU A 26 -40.19 18.38 7.25
C GLU A 26 -39.56 17.05 6.83
N PRO A 27 -39.78 16.57 5.59
CA PRO A 27 -39.07 15.39 5.13
C PRO A 27 -37.57 15.65 5.35
N PRO A 28 -36.80 14.64 5.81
CA PRO A 28 -35.35 14.81 5.92
C PRO A 28 -34.85 15.36 4.58
N PRO A 29 -33.87 16.29 4.59
CA PRO A 29 -33.32 16.82 3.35
C PRO A 29 -33.00 15.64 2.44
N ASP A 30 -33.53 15.71 1.22
CA ASP A 30 -33.31 14.72 0.19
C ASP A 30 -31.84 14.76 -0.18
N ASP A 31 -31.03 13.98 0.56
CA ASP A 31 -29.59 13.83 0.35
C ASP A 31 -29.31 12.90 -0.84
N THR A 32 -30.04 13.13 -1.94
CA THR A 32 -29.83 12.48 -3.24
C THR A 32 -28.97 13.36 -4.13
N ALA A 33 -27.92 13.96 -3.57
CA ALA A 33 -26.80 14.43 -4.38
C ALA A 33 -26.25 13.20 -5.12
N SER A 34 -26.58 13.08 -6.41
CA SER A 34 -26.15 11.97 -7.22
C SER A 34 -24.65 12.11 -7.47
N VAL A 35 -23.89 11.09 -7.07
CA VAL A 35 -22.45 11.02 -7.35
C VAL A 35 -22.24 11.09 -8.87
N THR A 36 -21.53 12.10 -9.32
CA THR A 36 -21.18 12.30 -10.73
C THR A 36 -19.97 11.45 -11.12
N LYS A 37 -19.80 11.21 -12.42
CA LYS A 37 -18.62 10.48 -12.92
C LYS A 37 -17.33 11.26 -12.65
N GLU A 38 -17.42 12.58 -12.75
CA GLU A 38 -16.33 13.50 -12.52
C GLU A 38 -15.84 13.43 -11.06
N GLU A 39 -16.75 13.36 -10.09
CA GLU A 39 -16.41 13.18 -8.67
C GLU A 39 -15.75 11.82 -8.40
N VAL A 40 -16.21 10.74 -9.06
CA VAL A 40 -15.59 9.42 -8.95
C VAL A 40 -14.16 9.43 -9.48
N VAL A 41 -13.92 10.04 -10.65
CA VAL A 41 -12.59 10.15 -11.24
C VAL A 41 -11.66 10.98 -10.35
N ALA A 42 -12.15 12.11 -9.81
CA ALA A 42 -11.36 12.95 -8.91
C ALA A 42 -10.99 12.20 -7.61
N SER A 43 -11.96 11.51 -7.00
CA SER A 43 -11.73 10.71 -5.79
C SER A 43 -10.76 9.55 -6.04
N TYR A 44 -10.87 8.89 -7.20
CA TYR A 44 -9.94 7.84 -7.60
C TYR A 44 -8.51 8.38 -7.79
N ALA A 45 -8.35 9.51 -8.48
CA ALA A 45 -7.04 10.12 -8.67
C ALA A 45 -6.38 10.52 -7.33
N GLU A 46 -7.16 11.04 -6.40
CA GLU A 46 -6.69 11.36 -5.04
C GLU A 46 -6.25 10.09 -4.29
N LEU A 47 -7.05 9.02 -4.37
CA LEU A 47 -6.70 7.74 -3.76
C LEU A 47 -5.38 7.18 -4.33
N VAL A 48 -5.22 7.19 -5.66
CA VAL A 48 -3.99 6.76 -6.33
C VAL A 48 -2.80 7.59 -5.83
N HIS A 49 -2.95 8.92 -5.77
CA HIS A 49 -1.90 9.81 -5.29
C HIS A 49 -1.47 9.50 -3.86
N ILE A 50 -2.42 9.38 -2.93
CA ILE A 50 -2.14 9.08 -1.52
C ILE A 50 -1.43 7.73 -1.37
N ASN A 51 -1.83 6.70 -2.14
CA ASN A 51 -1.18 5.39 -2.09
C ASN A 51 0.28 5.45 -2.54
N TYR A 52 0.57 6.16 -3.63
CA TYR A 52 1.95 6.33 -4.08
C TYR A 52 2.79 7.20 -3.14
N VAL A 53 2.18 8.18 -2.46
CA VAL A 53 2.87 8.95 -1.41
C VAL A 53 3.26 8.06 -0.23
N ASP A 54 2.36 7.21 0.27
CA ASP A 54 2.71 6.27 1.36
C ASP A 54 3.79 5.26 0.91
N ALA A 55 3.66 4.71 -0.31
CA ALA A 55 4.68 3.81 -0.86
C ALA A 55 6.06 4.47 -0.95
N HIS A 56 6.11 5.72 -1.43
CA HIS A 56 7.34 6.51 -1.50
C HIS A 56 7.94 6.77 -0.11
N ASP A 57 7.13 7.22 0.85
CA ASP A 57 7.61 7.58 2.18
C ASP A 57 8.19 6.37 2.92
N ARG A 58 7.59 5.18 2.74
CA ARG A 58 8.15 3.94 3.28
C ARG A 58 9.41 3.50 2.55
N ALA A 59 9.49 3.67 1.23
CA ALA A 59 10.71 3.39 0.47
C ALA A 59 11.88 4.29 0.91
N ALA A 60 11.62 5.58 1.19
CA ALA A 60 12.62 6.49 1.74
C ALA A 60 13.09 6.05 3.14
N ALA A 61 12.17 5.60 4.00
CA ALA A 61 12.52 5.05 5.31
C ALA A 61 13.34 3.75 5.20
N LEU A 62 13.02 2.90 4.22
CA LEU A 62 13.80 1.71 3.89
C LEU A 62 15.22 2.06 3.47
N GLN A 63 15.40 3.05 2.58
CA GLN A 63 16.73 3.51 2.17
C GLN A 63 17.59 3.90 3.37
N VAL A 64 17.04 4.70 4.30
CA VAL A 64 17.75 5.10 5.53
C VAL A 64 18.15 3.89 6.37
N ALA A 65 17.28 2.88 6.47
CA ALA A 65 17.57 1.66 7.24
C ALA A 65 18.66 0.80 6.57
N ILE A 66 18.66 0.71 5.24
CA ILE A 66 19.70 0.03 4.45
C ILE A 66 21.03 0.77 4.61
N ASP A 67 21.05 2.09 4.45
CA ASP A 67 22.27 2.90 4.60
C ASP A 67 22.89 2.72 5.99
N ALA A 68 22.05 2.69 7.03
CA ALA A 68 22.50 2.43 8.41
C ALA A 68 23.05 1.00 8.58
N PHE A 69 22.49 0.01 7.89
CA PHE A 69 23.02 -1.35 7.87
C PHE A 69 24.36 -1.45 7.15
N VAL A 70 24.49 -0.84 5.97
CA VAL A 70 25.73 -0.82 5.19
C VAL A 70 26.86 -0.12 5.95
N GLN A 71 26.56 1.01 6.61
CA GLN A 71 27.55 1.76 7.40
C GLN A 71 28.01 1.02 8.67
N SER A 72 27.14 0.24 9.30
CA SER A 72 27.45 -0.52 10.51
C SER A 72 26.75 -1.89 10.49
N PRO A 73 27.32 -2.86 9.74
CA PRO A 73 26.70 -4.18 9.59
C PRO A 73 26.62 -4.92 10.92
N GLY A 74 25.46 -5.48 11.21
CA GLY A 74 25.26 -6.29 12.42
C GLY A 74 23.82 -6.80 12.56
N PRO A 75 23.56 -7.74 13.47
CA PRO A 75 22.25 -8.37 13.59
C PRO A 75 21.11 -7.36 13.83
N GLY A 76 21.36 -6.35 14.68
CA GLY A 76 20.37 -5.33 15.01
C GLY A 76 20.09 -4.35 13.87
N SER A 77 21.09 -3.98 13.06
CA SER A 77 20.88 -3.12 11.89
C SER A 77 20.24 -3.87 10.73
N LEU A 78 20.62 -5.14 10.53
CA LEU A 78 19.96 -6.03 9.56
C LEU A 78 18.47 -6.23 9.89
N GLU A 79 18.13 -6.46 11.15
CA GLU A 79 16.73 -6.61 11.57
C GLU A 79 15.92 -5.34 11.32
N ARG A 80 16.51 -4.16 11.54
CA ARG A 80 15.86 -2.88 11.20
C ARG A 80 15.63 -2.73 9.71
N ALA A 81 16.59 -3.08 8.87
CA ALA A 81 16.44 -3.05 7.41
C ALA A 81 15.33 -4.01 6.94
N LYS A 82 15.30 -5.24 7.46
CA LYS A 82 14.24 -6.23 7.15
C LYS A 82 12.86 -5.74 7.53
N ARG A 83 12.72 -5.15 8.73
CA ARG A 83 11.45 -4.58 9.17
C ARG A 83 11.02 -3.41 8.28
N ALA A 84 11.93 -2.50 7.95
CA ALA A 84 11.64 -1.40 7.04
C ALA A 84 11.24 -1.89 5.64
N TRP A 85 11.81 -3.00 5.17
CA TRP A 85 11.44 -3.61 3.89
C TRP A 85 10.00 -4.11 3.91
N LEU A 86 9.60 -4.80 4.98
CA LEU A 86 8.21 -5.24 5.16
C LEU A 86 7.25 -4.04 5.22
N GLU A 87 7.62 -3.00 5.97
CA GLU A 87 6.83 -1.77 6.08
C GLU A 87 6.69 -1.05 4.73
N ALA A 88 7.71 -1.10 3.86
CA ALA A 88 7.66 -0.54 2.50
C ALA A 88 6.88 -1.40 1.52
N ARG A 89 6.94 -2.72 1.66
CA ARG A 89 6.24 -3.64 0.76
C ARG A 89 4.72 -3.52 0.86
N VAL A 90 4.19 -3.25 2.05
CA VAL A 90 2.75 -3.17 2.31
C VAL A 90 2.06 -2.10 1.44
N PRO A 91 2.44 -0.81 1.48
CA PRO A 91 1.81 0.21 0.64
C PRO A 91 2.16 0.05 -0.84
N TYR A 92 3.38 -0.41 -1.19
CA TYR A 92 3.71 -0.71 -2.58
C TYR A 92 2.73 -1.73 -3.18
N GLY A 93 2.41 -2.81 -2.46
CA GLY A 93 1.46 -3.83 -2.93
C GLY A 93 0.04 -3.28 -3.16
N GLN A 94 -0.38 -2.23 -2.44
CA GLN A 94 -1.66 -1.57 -2.72
C GLN A 94 -1.66 -0.81 -4.05
N THR A 95 -0.49 -0.31 -4.46
CA THR A 95 -0.34 0.38 -5.75
C THR A 95 -0.47 -0.55 -6.95
N GLU A 96 -0.38 -1.87 -6.77
CA GLU A 96 -0.54 -2.83 -7.86
C GLU A 96 -1.96 -2.81 -8.46
N ALA A 97 -2.97 -2.34 -7.70
CA ALA A 97 -4.31 -2.09 -8.21
C ALA A 97 -4.38 -0.97 -9.27
N PHE A 98 -3.30 -0.20 -9.39
CA PHE A 98 -3.13 0.96 -10.27
C PHE A 98 -2.27 0.66 -11.49
N ARG A 99 -2.02 -0.63 -11.77
CA ARG A 99 -1.29 -1.10 -12.94
C ARG A 99 -2.21 -1.43 -14.13
N PHE A 100 -1.59 -1.55 -15.30
CA PHE A 100 -2.15 -2.08 -16.55
C PHE A 100 -3.14 -1.17 -17.29
N TYR A 101 -3.07 0.14 -17.08
CA TYR A 101 -3.84 1.12 -17.85
C TYR A 101 -2.96 2.23 -18.49
N GLY A 102 -1.67 1.96 -18.70
CA GLY A 102 -0.74 2.87 -19.37
C GLY A 102 -0.38 4.10 -18.54
N GLY A 103 -0.41 3.97 -17.21
CA GLY A 103 0.07 4.99 -16.29
C GLY A 103 1.61 5.01 -16.19
N PRO A 104 2.19 5.97 -15.45
CA PRO A 104 3.64 6.14 -15.36
C PRO A 104 4.41 4.92 -14.85
N ILE A 105 3.75 4.06 -14.06
CA ILE A 105 4.37 2.85 -13.49
C ILE A 105 4.71 1.81 -14.57
N ASP A 106 3.85 1.65 -15.59
CA ASP A 106 3.96 0.65 -16.66
C ASP A 106 4.32 1.27 -18.03
N ALA A 107 4.82 2.51 -18.05
CA ALA A 107 5.32 3.13 -19.28
C ALA A 107 6.55 2.36 -19.80
N ASP A 108 6.90 2.51 -21.08
CA ASP A 108 8.08 1.87 -21.67
C ASP A 108 9.38 2.25 -20.92
N ASP A 109 9.46 3.46 -20.37
CA ASP A 109 10.54 3.96 -19.51
C ASP A 109 10.18 3.94 -18.00
N GLY A 110 9.04 3.32 -17.69
CA GLY A 110 8.46 3.18 -16.36
C GLY A 110 9.36 2.41 -15.41
N PRO A 111 9.18 2.59 -14.10
CA PRO A 111 10.07 2.01 -13.10
C PRO A 111 9.72 0.58 -12.69
N GLU A 112 8.63 -0.03 -13.17
CA GLU A 112 8.14 -1.27 -12.55
C GLU A 112 9.11 -2.45 -12.59
N GLY A 113 9.73 -2.74 -13.74
CA GLY A 113 10.73 -3.80 -13.86
C GLY A 113 11.87 -3.61 -12.86
N ARG A 114 12.32 -2.36 -12.66
CA ARG A 114 13.37 -2.02 -11.69
C ARG A 114 12.93 -2.11 -10.21
N LEU A 115 11.64 -2.06 -9.93
CA LEU A 115 11.10 -2.03 -8.56
C LEU A 115 10.66 -3.41 -8.07
N ASN A 116 10.18 -4.26 -8.98
CA ASN A 116 9.43 -5.46 -8.62
C ASN A 116 9.59 -6.61 -9.65
N ALA A 117 10.73 -6.67 -10.34
CA ALA A 117 11.07 -7.84 -11.15
C ALA A 117 10.95 -9.15 -10.36
N TRP A 118 10.34 -10.13 -11.01
CA TRP A 118 10.21 -11.50 -10.54
C TRP A 118 9.92 -12.42 -11.74
N PRO A 119 10.62 -13.56 -11.94
CA PRO A 119 11.58 -14.18 -11.02
C PRO A 119 12.91 -13.43 -10.91
N LEU A 120 13.79 -13.87 -10.00
CA LEU A 120 15.13 -13.32 -9.80
C LEU A 120 16.16 -14.41 -10.13
N ASP A 121 17.20 -14.09 -10.90
CA ASP A 121 18.40 -14.92 -11.02
C ASP A 121 19.34 -14.57 -9.86
N GLU A 122 19.25 -15.33 -8.76
CA GLU A 122 20.09 -15.07 -7.60
C GLU A 122 21.59 -15.26 -7.90
N SER A 123 21.91 -16.13 -8.86
CA SER A 123 23.29 -16.42 -9.27
C SER A 123 23.91 -15.32 -10.14
N TYR A 124 23.08 -14.44 -10.68
CA TYR A 124 23.54 -13.23 -11.37
C TYR A 124 24.03 -12.16 -10.38
N ILE A 125 23.45 -12.11 -9.17
CA ILE A 125 23.81 -11.13 -8.14
C ILE A 125 25.00 -11.61 -7.32
N ASP A 126 24.89 -12.79 -6.70
CA ASP A 126 25.85 -13.29 -5.72
C ASP A 126 25.96 -14.83 -5.78
N SER A 127 26.84 -15.38 -4.97
CA SER A 127 27.09 -16.80 -4.79
C SER A 127 25.85 -17.57 -4.38
N VAL A 128 25.69 -18.77 -4.95
CA VAL A 128 24.62 -19.73 -4.62
C VAL A 128 25.20 -21.11 -4.30
N ASP A 129 24.40 -22.01 -3.74
CA ASP A 129 24.83 -23.38 -3.49
C ASP A 129 25.22 -24.07 -4.81
N GLY A 130 26.44 -24.63 -4.86
CA GLY A 130 27.04 -25.21 -6.07
C GLY A 130 27.75 -24.22 -7.00
N ALA A 131 27.62 -22.91 -6.80
CA ALA A 131 28.31 -21.88 -7.60
C ALA A 131 28.83 -20.73 -6.69
N PRO A 132 29.91 -20.96 -5.91
CA PRO A 132 30.40 -20.00 -4.92
C PRO A 132 31.06 -18.75 -5.51
N ASP A 133 31.47 -18.80 -6.78
CA ASP A 133 32.13 -17.70 -7.48
C ASP A 133 31.18 -16.98 -8.47
N ALA A 134 29.88 -17.25 -8.39
CA ALA A 134 28.88 -16.67 -9.29
C ALA A 134 28.52 -15.23 -8.92
N GLY A 135 27.97 -14.51 -9.91
CA GLY A 135 27.36 -13.21 -9.72
C GLY A 135 28.34 -12.04 -9.78
N ILE A 136 27.78 -10.86 -10.04
CA ILE A 136 28.55 -9.61 -10.20
C ILE A 136 29.35 -9.24 -8.95
N VAL A 137 28.88 -9.66 -7.75
CA VAL A 137 29.57 -9.42 -6.48
C VAL A 137 30.92 -10.16 -6.42
N ASN A 138 31.04 -11.31 -7.08
CA ASN A 138 32.22 -12.18 -7.01
C ASN A 138 33.16 -12.03 -8.22
N ASP A 139 32.86 -11.13 -9.18
CA ASP A 139 33.72 -10.82 -10.33
C ASP A 139 34.18 -9.35 -10.35
N PRO A 140 35.11 -8.96 -9.44
CA PRO A 140 35.66 -7.60 -9.41
C PRO A 140 36.60 -7.28 -10.59
N ALA A 141 36.98 -8.28 -11.41
CA ALA A 141 37.80 -8.06 -12.59
C ALA A 141 36.96 -7.47 -13.73
N THR A 142 35.73 -7.97 -13.90
CA THR A 142 34.76 -7.44 -14.86
C THR A 142 33.99 -6.25 -14.28
N TYR A 143 33.63 -6.31 -12.99
CA TYR A 143 32.84 -5.29 -12.29
C TYR A 143 33.64 -4.65 -11.13
N PRO A 144 34.65 -3.82 -11.44
CA PRO A 144 35.51 -3.22 -10.43
C PRO A 144 34.79 -2.21 -9.51
N THR A 145 33.61 -1.75 -9.90
CA THR A 145 32.75 -0.85 -9.12
C THR A 145 31.30 -1.18 -9.43
N ILE A 146 30.52 -1.43 -8.37
CA ILE A 146 29.08 -1.67 -8.47
C ILE A 146 28.38 -0.40 -7.97
N ASP A 147 27.98 0.45 -8.90
CA ASP A 147 27.23 1.68 -8.64
C ASP A 147 25.81 1.61 -9.22
N ALA A 148 25.02 2.66 -8.99
CA ALA A 148 23.64 2.71 -9.44
C ALA A 148 23.49 2.68 -10.97
N GLU A 149 24.47 3.22 -11.71
CA GLU A 149 24.45 3.21 -13.18
C GLU A 149 24.69 1.80 -13.70
N LEU A 150 25.68 1.08 -13.15
CA LEU A 150 25.92 -0.31 -13.49
C LEU A 150 24.69 -1.17 -13.17
N ILE A 151 24.15 -1.09 -11.94
CA ILE A 151 22.97 -1.88 -11.55
C ILE A 151 21.80 -1.62 -12.51
N ALA A 152 21.50 -0.35 -12.81
CA ALA A 152 20.44 -0.01 -13.75
C ALA A 152 20.71 -0.52 -15.18
N SER A 153 21.98 -0.59 -15.59
CA SER A 153 22.38 -1.09 -16.91
C SER A 153 22.29 -2.61 -17.03
N LEU A 154 22.33 -3.34 -15.91
CA LEU A 154 22.27 -4.81 -15.88
C LEU A 154 20.86 -5.35 -15.68
N ASN A 155 19.93 -4.52 -15.17
CA ASN A 155 18.53 -4.89 -14.97
C ASN A 155 17.91 -5.40 -16.28
N GLU A 156 17.33 -6.60 -16.20
CA GLU A 156 16.70 -7.41 -17.25
C GLU A 156 17.61 -7.74 -18.45
N VAL A 157 18.93 -7.57 -18.30
CA VAL A 157 19.88 -7.91 -19.37
C VAL A 157 20.03 -9.43 -19.46
N GLY A 158 19.61 -9.98 -20.59
CA GLY A 158 19.73 -11.42 -20.86
C GLY A 158 18.52 -12.25 -20.42
N GLY A 159 17.49 -11.63 -19.85
CA GLY A 159 16.22 -12.26 -19.49
C GLY A 159 15.43 -11.42 -18.48
N GLU A 160 14.16 -11.78 -18.25
CA GLU A 160 13.29 -11.13 -17.25
C GLU A 160 13.71 -11.42 -15.79
N GLU A 161 14.79 -12.19 -15.60
CA GLU A 161 15.29 -12.66 -14.30
C GLU A 161 16.46 -11.81 -13.76
N ASN A 162 17.13 -11.02 -14.60
CA ASN A 162 18.36 -10.29 -14.26
C ASN A 162 18.14 -8.83 -13.88
#